data_AF-A0A5Q4EHE9-F1
#
_entry.id   AF-A0A5Q4EHE9-F1
#
_cell.length_a   1.000
_cell.length_b   1.000
_cell.length_c   1.000
_cell.angle_alpha   90.00
_cell.angle_beta   90.00
_cell.angle_gamma   90.00
#
_symmetry.space_group_name_H-M   'P 1'
#
loop_
_entity.id
_entity.type
_entity.pdbx_description
1 polymer ?
#
loop_
_entity_poly.entity_id
_entity_poly.type
_entity_poly.pdbx_seq_one_letter_code
_entity_poly.pdbx_strand_id
1 'polypeptide(L)'
;MALITTGLVALVWAAAGQAADLSFATPDGLFRIEPGSSDRTPLMSGSDRRYNALAWSADGQRLAVVQDYGDVYQMGPGAAAPELLFSSQCQRPPTLDLAWQSSGETLVINERCPAPTPGAIAQQTLWLSSASGEVAPLRILPDTLESEVFLAPDASRIAYVANQHIFVADLDGGRPRRLTQTPGRYAAAGSPLAWSPDGSRLAFYEGDYPFQRLNVIAANGSDRRLLTPEADFQIYRSLVLWSPDGRYIAFYRPHNPPFSNQEIIALVNVNTGATRDLTRPGFYDAVSWAPNSQQLVLAFGAQTGQQTLFRLNLVDQAFTPLTTQPLQNLLDSQWAPDASWIAFTATRPDDALGIQRLYRVRPDGTELAPLTGTDEYVYPFAWIPETLTTDAQGLGLNR
;
A
#
# COMPACT_ATOMS: atom_id res chain seq x y z
N MET A 1 9.46 -15.49 7.13
CA MET A 1 8.56 -14.57 7.85
C MET A 1 8.39 -13.39 6.92
N ALA A 2 7.38 -13.44 6.04
CA ALA A 2 7.17 -12.39 5.05
C ALA A 2 6.66 -11.16 5.80
N LEU A 3 7.49 -10.12 5.91
CA LEU A 3 6.97 -8.80 6.24
C LEU A 3 6.09 -8.40 5.07
N ILE A 4 4.78 -8.37 5.31
CA ILE A 4 3.86 -7.59 4.48
C ILE A 4 4.29 -6.15 4.75
N THR A 5 5.22 -5.62 3.95
CA THR A 5 5.43 -4.19 3.86
C THR A 5 4.14 -3.64 3.26
N THR A 6 3.24 -3.16 4.12
CA THR A 6 2.23 -2.21 3.69
C THR A 6 2.96 -0.96 3.25
N GLY A 7 3.47 -0.98 2.02
CA GLY A 7 3.96 0.21 1.34
C GLY A 7 2.82 1.21 1.38
N LEU A 8 3.02 2.26 2.16
CA LEU A 8 2.16 3.43 2.21
C LEU A 8 2.22 4.11 0.85
N VAL A 9 1.39 3.64 -0.09
CA VAL A 9 1.17 4.36 -1.34
C VAL A 9 0.13 5.43 -1.03
N ALA A 10 0.58 6.67 -0.85
CA ALA A 10 -0.29 7.83 -0.96
C ALA A 10 -0.84 7.87 -2.38
N LEU A 11 -2.05 7.34 -2.57
CA LEU A 11 -2.76 7.37 -3.85
C LEU A 11 -3.46 8.72 -3.97
N VAL A 12 -2.81 9.67 -4.64
CA VAL A 12 -3.46 10.89 -5.12
C VAL A 12 -3.90 10.64 -6.56
N TRP A 13 -5.20 10.78 -6.81
CA TRP A 13 -5.81 10.53 -8.11
C TRP A 13 -6.02 11.83 -8.88
N ALA A 14 -5.58 11.83 -10.13
CA ALA A 14 -5.73 12.90 -11.10
C ALA A 14 -6.29 12.35 -12.42
N ALA A 15 -7.05 13.16 -13.14
CA ALA A 15 -7.62 12.79 -14.44
C ALA A 15 -6.53 12.68 -15.53
N ALA A 16 -6.75 11.75 -16.46
CA ALA A 16 -5.83 11.28 -17.50
C ALA A 16 -4.94 12.35 -18.15
N GLY A 17 -3.61 12.15 -18.11
CA GLY A 17 -2.73 13.11 -18.77
C GLY A 17 -1.24 12.87 -18.91
N GLN A 18 -0.64 11.71 -18.64
CA GLN A 18 0.64 11.25 -19.23
C GLN A 18 1.00 9.92 -18.60
N ALA A 19 1.23 8.88 -19.42
CA ALA A 19 1.37 7.55 -18.85
C ALA A 19 2.41 7.51 -17.71
N ALA A 20 2.08 6.82 -16.63
CA ALA A 20 2.85 6.98 -15.39
C ALA A 20 4.18 6.23 -15.46
N ASP A 21 5.27 6.94 -15.20
CA ASP A 21 6.59 6.36 -15.04
C ASP A 21 6.68 5.49 -13.79
N LEU A 22 7.56 4.50 -13.82
CA LEU A 22 7.82 3.64 -12.66
C LEU A 22 9.22 3.88 -12.12
N SER A 23 9.33 4.11 -10.81
CA SER A 23 10.62 4.13 -10.12
C SER A 23 10.82 2.84 -9.33
N PHE A 24 12.02 2.30 -9.34
CA PHE A 24 12.37 1.09 -8.61
C PHE A 24 13.85 1.07 -8.26
N ALA A 25 14.19 0.39 -7.16
CA ALA A 25 15.57 0.23 -6.72
C ALA A 25 16.06 -1.22 -6.88
N THR A 26 17.34 -1.34 -7.24
CA THR A 26 18.11 -2.59 -7.24
C THR A 26 19.42 -2.38 -6.45
N PRO A 27 20.24 -3.41 -6.23
CA PRO A 27 21.59 -3.21 -5.68
C PRO A 27 22.47 -2.23 -6.47
N ASP A 28 22.19 -2.02 -7.77
CA ASP A 28 23.01 -1.17 -8.64
C ASP A 28 22.60 0.31 -8.60
N GLY A 29 21.46 0.62 -7.99
CA GLY A 29 20.97 1.99 -7.83
C GLY A 29 19.46 2.13 -7.87
N LEU A 30 19.03 3.39 -7.95
CA LEU A 30 17.64 3.76 -8.15
C LEU A 30 17.42 4.13 -9.62
N PHE A 31 16.37 3.57 -10.21
CA PHE A 31 16.05 3.74 -11.62
C PHE A 31 14.62 4.25 -11.81
N ARG A 32 14.41 4.86 -12.97
CA ARG A 32 13.12 5.26 -13.53
C ARG A 32 12.95 4.59 -14.88
N ILE A 33 11.74 4.16 -15.21
CA ILE A 33 11.39 3.67 -16.54
C ILE A 33 10.15 4.41 -17.05
N GLU A 34 10.28 4.99 -18.23
CA GLU A 34 9.18 5.64 -18.93
C GLU A 34 8.20 4.58 -19.46
N PRO A 35 6.89 4.89 -19.53
CA PRO A 35 5.85 3.93 -19.91
C PRO A 35 6.03 3.32 -21.30
N GLY A 36 6.58 4.08 -22.24
CA GLY A 36 6.82 3.63 -23.61
C GLY A 36 8.22 3.06 -23.85
N SER A 37 9.09 3.11 -22.84
CA SER A 37 10.48 2.70 -22.94
C SER A 37 10.69 1.35 -22.26
N SER A 38 11.61 0.55 -22.79
CA SER A 38 12.18 -0.61 -22.08
C SER A 38 13.50 -0.29 -21.39
N ASP A 39 14.03 0.92 -21.62
CA ASP A 39 15.30 1.37 -21.06
C ASP A 39 15.07 2.07 -19.72
N ARG A 40 15.84 1.66 -18.71
CA ARG A 40 15.85 2.28 -17.39
C ARG A 40 16.84 3.45 -17.35
N THR A 41 16.41 4.59 -16.82
CA THR A 41 17.24 5.77 -16.58
C THR A 41 17.67 5.81 -15.11
N PRO A 42 18.97 5.95 -14.79
CA PRO A 42 19.40 6.06 -13.40
C PRO A 42 18.95 7.40 -12.81
N LEU A 43 18.28 7.35 -11.65
CA LEU A 43 17.97 8.51 -10.81
C LEU A 43 19.08 8.72 -9.76
N MET A 44 19.60 7.62 -9.20
CA MET A 44 20.79 7.62 -8.35
C MET A 44 21.68 6.44 -8.75
N SER A 45 22.89 6.76 -9.19
CA SER A 45 23.88 5.77 -9.63
C SER A 45 24.70 5.26 -8.45
N GLY A 46 24.97 3.94 -8.41
CA GLY A 46 26.16 3.40 -7.76
C GLY A 46 26.24 3.63 -6.26
N SER A 47 25.43 2.90 -5.50
CA SER A 47 25.63 2.80 -4.07
C SER A 47 25.61 1.33 -3.69
N ASP A 48 26.66 0.83 -3.03
CA ASP A 48 26.72 -0.49 -2.36
C ASP A 48 25.72 -0.57 -1.17
N ARG A 49 24.68 0.26 -1.22
CA ARG A 49 23.73 0.63 -0.18
C ARG A 49 22.38 0.06 -0.55
N ARG A 50 21.70 -0.48 0.46
CA ARG A 50 20.39 -1.10 0.26
C ARG A 50 19.29 -0.05 0.36
N TYR A 51 18.35 -0.13 -0.57
CA TYR A 51 17.14 0.67 -0.59
C TYR A 51 16.05 -0.06 0.17
N ASN A 52 15.29 0.64 1.01
CA ASN A 52 14.25 -0.01 1.84
C ASN A 52 12.84 0.54 1.58
N ALA A 53 12.72 1.84 1.34
CA ALA A 53 11.46 2.49 1.01
C ALA A 53 11.71 3.66 0.05
N LEU A 54 10.70 4.01 -0.74
CA LEU A 54 10.68 5.22 -1.55
C LEU A 54 9.25 5.78 -1.59
N ALA A 55 9.13 7.10 -1.74
CA ALA A 55 7.85 7.78 -1.84
C ALA A 55 7.95 9.04 -2.70
N TRP A 56 7.06 9.16 -3.68
CA TRP A 56 6.89 10.36 -4.48
C TRP A 56 5.86 11.30 -3.84
N SER A 57 6.08 12.61 -3.96
CA SER A 57 5.07 13.62 -3.66
C SER A 57 3.91 13.50 -4.64
N ALA A 58 2.74 13.99 -4.21
CA ALA A 58 1.50 13.91 -4.99
C ALA A 58 1.58 14.56 -6.39
N ASP A 59 2.45 15.55 -6.55
CA ASP A 59 2.74 16.24 -7.81
C ASP A 59 3.87 15.59 -8.64
N GLY A 60 4.41 14.45 -8.17
CA GLY A 60 5.51 13.75 -8.82
C GLY A 60 6.83 14.54 -8.90
N GLN A 61 6.96 15.67 -8.18
CA GLN A 61 8.13 16.54 -8.27
C GLN A 61 9.23 16.19 -7.27
N ARG A 62 8.87 15.61 -6.12
CA ARG A 62 9.80 15.25 -5.06
C ARG A 62 9.80 13.76 -4.80
N LEU A 63 10.98 13.18 -4.69
CA LEU A 63 11.21 11.81 -4.29
C LEU A 63 11.90 11.79 -2.93
N ALA A 64 11.40 10.97 -2.01
CA ALA A 64 12.11 10.59 -0.81
C ALA A 64 12.51 9.11 -0.90
N VAL A 65 13.71 8.76 -0.43
CA VAL A 65 14.23 7.39 -0.46
C VAL A 65 14.96 7.06 0.82
N VAL A 66 14.82 5.81 1.28
CA VAL A 66 15.59 5.26 2.41
C VAL A 66 16.79 4.48 1.90
N GLN A 67 17.98 4.85 2.34
CA GLN A 67 19.24 4.11 2.15
C GLN A 67 19.84 3.71 3.50
N ASP A 68 20.79 2.76 3.48
CA ASP A 68 21.62 2.36 4.63
C ASP A 68 20.83 2.04 5.90
N TYR A 69 19.61 1.54 5.72
CA TYR A 69 18.67 1.20 6.77
C TYR A 69 18.30 2.34 7.73
N GLY A 70 18.51 3.61 7.39
CA GLY A 70 18.21 4.69 8.34
C GLY A 70 18.36 6.11 7.80
N ASP A 71 19.01 6.29 6.65
CA ASP A 71 19.17 7.59 6.03
C ASP A 71 18.04 7.83 5.04
N VAL A 72 17.34 8.95 5.20
CA VAL A 72 16.31 9.42 4.28
C VAL A 72 16.90 10.54 3.44
N TYR A 73 16.96 10.31 2.14
CA TYR A 73 17.37 11.31 1.16
C TYR A 73 16.16 11.84 0.41
N GLN A 74 16.23 13.11 0.00
CA GLN A 74 15.23 13.75 -0.86
C GLN A 74 15.86 14.20 -2.19
N MET A 75 15.05 14.22 -3.24
CA MET A 75 15.42 14.72 -4.56
C MET A 75 14.24 15.49 -5.15
N GLY A 76 14.50 16.71 -5.60
CA GLY A 76 13.52 17.57 -6.27
C GLY A 76 13.79 17.71 -7.78
N PRO A 77 12.97 18.49 -8.49
CA PRO A 77 13.10 18.67 -9.94
C PRO A 77 14.45 19.31 -10.30
N GLY A 78 15.18 18.70 -11.23
CA GLY A 78 16.47 19.20 -11.70
C GLY A 78 17.61 19.15 -10.67
N ALA A 79 17.40 18.46 -9.54
CA ALA A 79 18.45 18.28 -8.54
C ALA A 79 19.64 17.51 -9.14
N ALA A 80 20.85 18.03 -8.97
CA ALA A 80 22.07 17.40 -9.45
C ALA A 80 22.47 16.16 -8.62
N ALA A 81 22.03 16.09 -7.36
CA ALA A 81 22.29 15.00 -6.42
C ALA A 81 21.20 14.95 -5.34
N PRO A 82 20.97 13.78 -4.70
CA PRO A 82 20.09 13.68 -3.54
C PRO A 82 20.66 14.43 -2.32
N GLU A 83 19.77 15.00 -1.51
CA GLU A 83 20.10 15.67 -0.25
C GLU A 83 19.72 14.78 0.94
N LEU A 84 20.61 14.63 1.92
CA LEU A 84 20.30 13.93 3.16
C LEU A 84 19.35 14.78 4.01
N LEU A 85 18.16 14.25 4.28
CA LEU A 85 17.09 14.94 5.01
C LEU A 85 17.00 14.47 6.48
N PHE A 86 17.21 13.18 6.73
CA PHE A 86 17.12 12.59 8.06
C PHE A 86 18.04 11.39 8.19
N SER A 87 18.65 11.21 9.37
CA SER A 87 19.42 10.01 9.72
C SER A 87 18.93 9.45 11.04
N SER A 88 18.48 8.20 10.99
CA SER A 88 18.05 7.45 12.17
C SER A 88 19.13 7.40 13.25
N GLN A 89 18.70 7.53 14.50
CA GLN A 89 19.55 7.36 15.68
C GLN A 89 19.32 6.02 16.39
N CYS A 90 18.60 5.08 15.76
CA CYS A 90 18.38 3.76 16.34
C CYS A 90 19.71 2.99 16.48
N GLN A 91 19.88 2.27 17.58
CA GLN A 91 21.08 1.45 17.82
C GLN A 91 21.18 0.23 16.90
N ARG A 92 20.06 -0.15 16.28
CA ARG A 92 19.95 -1.25 15.32
C ARG A 92 19.14 -0.77 14.12
N PRO A 93 19.36 -1.34 12.91
CA PRO A 93 18.65 -0.96 11.69
C PRO A 93 17.13 -0.81 11.91
N PRO A 94 16.54 0.39 11.78
CA PRO A 94 15.09 0.57 11.83
C PRO A 94 14.38 0.05 10.59
N THR A 95 13.06 -0.06 10.71
CA THR A 95 12.16 0.02 9.56
C THR A 95 11.66 1.45 9.42
N LEU A 96 11.66 1.97 8.20
CA LEU A 96 11.20 3.32 7.86
C LEU A 96 10.13 3.22 6.77
N ASP A 97 8.96 3.80 7.02
CA ASP A 97 7.96 4.06 5.98
C ASP A 97 7.88 5.56 5.70
N LEU A 98 7.72 5.91 4.42
CA LEU A 98 7.70 7.28 3.95
C LEU A 98 6.36 7.60 3.30
N ALA A 99 5.82 8.78 3.56
CA ALA A 99 4.66 9.29 2.83
C ALA A 99 4.69 10.81 2.78
N TRP A 100 4.40 11.38 1.62
CA TRP A 100 4.21 12.82 1.49
C TRP A 100 2.78 13.22 1.82
N GLN A 101 2.63 14.37 2.46
CA GLN A 101 1.33 15.04 2.50
C GLN A 101 0.88 15.41 1.08
N SER A 102 -0.43 15.50 0.88
CA SER A 102 -1.01 15.86 -0.42
C SER A 102 -0.55 17.23 -0.95
N SER A 103 -0.13 18.15 -0.07
CA SER A 103 0.52 19.41 -0.45
C SER A 103 1.88 19.21 -1.12
N GLY A 104 2.49 18.04 -0.96
CA GLY A 104 3.86 17.71 -1.35
C GLY A 104 4.92 18.34 -0.45
N GLU A 105 4.57 19.19 0.51
CA GLU A 105 5.55 20.00 1.26
C GLU A 105 6.16 19.27 2.47
N THR A 106 5.38 18.42 3.12
CA THR A 106 5.80 17.72 4.33
C THR A 106 5.91 16.23 4.04
N LEU A 107 7.09 15.69 4.29
CA LEU A 107 7.36 14.26 4.34
C LEU A 107 7.08 13.77 5.77
N VAL A 108 6.26 12.74 5.88
CA VAL A 108 6.07 11.94 7.09
C VAL A 108 7.03 10.77 7.04
N ILE A 109 7.87 10.64 8.07
CA ILE A 109 8.77 9.51 8.27
C ILE A 109 8.27 8.73 9.48
N ASN A 110 7.80 7.51 9.24
CA ASN A 110 7.42 6.58 10.30
C ASN A 110 8.61 5.68 10.64
N GLU A 111 9.29 5.98 11.74
CA GLU A 111 10.46 5.24 12.19
C GLU A 111 10.10 4.25 13.29
N ARG A 112 10.52 2.98 13.12
CA ARG A 112 10.42 1.96 14.15
C ARG A 112 11.81 1.41 14.47
N CYS A 113 12.35 1.80 15.62
CA CYS A 113 13.56 1.22 16.17
C CYS A 113 13.26 -0.16 16.78
N PRO A 114 14.04 -1.21 16.45
CA PRO A 114 13.90 -2.51 17.08
C PRO A 114 14.15 -2.44 18.59
N ALA A 115 13.38 -3.20 19.38
CA ALA A 115 13.53 -3.28 20.84
C ALA A 115 14.98 -3.59 21.23
N PRO A 116 15.64 -2.85 22.15
CA PRO A 116 17.08 -3.02 22.40
C PRO A 116 17.45 -4.43 22.91
N THR A 117 16.52 -5.09 23.61
CA THR A 117 16.67 -6.44 24.16
C THR A 117 15.37 -7.24 24.01
N PRO A 118 15.42 -8.59 24.03
CA PRO A 118 14.21 -9.41 24.06
C PRO A 118 13.30 -9.02 25.23
N GLY A 119 12.03 -8.76 24.95
CA GLY A 119 11.03 -8.35 25.94
C GLY A 119 10.91 -6.82 26.16
N ALA A 120 11.84 -6.02 25.63
CA ALA A 120 11.66 -4.57 25.58
C ALA A 120 10.67 -4.16 24.47
N ILE A 121 10.10 -2.97 24.59
CA ILE A 121 9.16 -2.42 23.61
C ILE A 121 9.97 -1.75 22.49
N ALA A 122 9.62 -2.04 21.24
CA ALA A 122 10.16 -1.32 20.08
C ALA A 122 9.66 0.14 20.10
N GLN A 123 10.53 1.08 19.77
CA GLN A 123 10.14 2.50 19.77
C GLN A 123 9.65 2.88 18.39
N GLN A 124 8.47 3.53 18.33
CA GLN A 124 7.94 4.09 17.11
C GLN A 124 7.84 5.62 17.24
N THR A 125 8.40 6.35 16.27
CA THR A 125 8.39 7.80 16.23
C THR A 125 7.93 8.26 14.85
N LEU A 126 7.02 9.24 14.82
CA LEU A 126 6.69 9.96 13.60
C LEU A 126 7.56 11.21 13.54
N TRP A 127 8.17 11.45 12.39
CA TRP A 127 8.91 12.66 12.09
C TRP A 127 8.25 13.39 10.93
N LEU A 128 8.24 14.72 10.98
CA LEU A 128 7.72 15.56 9.94
C LEU A 128 8.84 16.45 9.40
N SER A 129 8.98 16.50 8.08
CA SER A 129 9.79 17.53 7.45
C SER A 129 9.00 18.84 7.31
N SER A 130 9.72 19.95 7.46
CA SER A 130 9.27 21.27 7.03
C SER A 130 9.60 21.49 5.55
N ALA A 131 8.99 22.52 4.96
CA ALA A 131 9.33 22.96 3.61
C ALA A 131 10.80 23.44 3.49
N SER A 132 11.44 23.84 4.60
CA SER A 132 12.85 24.21 4.66
C SER A 132 13.80 23.02 4.86
N GLY A 133 13.29 21.79 4.94
CA GLY A 133 14.11 20.58 5.12
C GLY A 133 14.47 20.25 6.57
N GLU A 134 14.02 21.05 7.56
CA GLU A 134 14.15 20.67 8.97
C GLU A 134 13.21 19.51 9.28
N VAL A 135 13.70 18.49 9.98
CA VAL A 135 12.91 17.32 10.40
C VAL A 135 12.78 17.29 11.92
N ALA A 136 11.55 17.23 12.42
CA ALA A 136 11.24 17.25 13.85
C ALA A 136 10.33 16.08 14.26
N PRO A 137 10.47 15.54 15.48
CA PRO A 137 9.61 14.46 15.96
C PRO A 137 8.23 14.99 16.35
N LEU A 138 7.18 14.31 15.88
CA LEU A 138 5.80 14.57 16.29
C LEU A 138 5.42 13.66 17.47
N ARG A 139 5.20 14.27 18.64
CA ARG A 139 4.82 13.59 19.88
C ARG A 139 3.31 13.42 20.02
N ILE A 140 2.71 12.62 19.13
CA ILE A 140 1.26 12.35 19.11
C ILE A 140 0.90 10.89 19.42
N LEU A 141 1.86 9.98 19.28
CA LEU A 141 1.68 8.56 19.58
C LEU A 141 1.72 8.32 21.11
N PRO A 142 0.92 7.37 21.63
CA PRO A 142 1.02 6.95 23.02
C PRO A 142 2.30 6.12 23.24
N ASP A 143 2.69 5.94 24.51
CA ASP A 143 3.86 5.13 24.88
C ASP A 143 3.72 3.65 24.50
N THR A 144 2.48 3.15 24.37
CA THR A 144 2.19 1.76 24.02
C THR A 144 1.15 1.69 22.91
N LEU A 145 1.54 1.11 21.78
CA LEU A 145 0.67 0.82 20.65
C LEU A 145 0.26 -0.65 20.64
N GLU A 146 -0.98 -0.92 20.27
CA GLU A 146 -1.53 -2.27 20.07
C GLU A 146 -1.60 -2.63 18.57
N SER A 147 -1.21 -1.72 17.69
CA SER A 147 -1.15 -1.89 16.24
C SER A 147 -0.01 -1.09 15.61
N GLU A 148 0.17 -1.26 14.30
CA GLU A 148 0.91 -0.29 13.49
C GLU A 148 0.16 1.04 13.38
N VAL A 149 0.81 2.04 12.77
CA VAL A 149 0.21 3.35 12.48
C VAL A 149 -0.18 3.39 11.02
N PHE A 150 -1.42 3.80 10.75
CA PHE A 150 -2.01 3.85 9.42
C PHE A 150 -2.22 5.30 9.01
N LEU A 151 -1.45 5.80 8.06
CA LEU A 151 -1.66 7.15 7.51
C LEU A 151 -2.91 7.19 6.63
N ALA A 152 -3.64 8.30 6.71
CA ALA A 152 -4.66 8.63 5.74
C ALA A 152 -4.03 8.87 4.36
N PRO A 153 -4.78 8.75 3.25
CA PRO A 153 -4.23 8.86 1.90
C PRO A 153 -3.52 10.19 1.60
N ASP A 154 -3.94 11.27 2.24
CA ASP A 154 -3.37 12.61 2.13
C ASP A 154 -2.20 12.86 3.11
N ALA A 155 -1.84 11.85 3.91
CA ALA A 155 -0.90 11.89 5.03
C ALA A 155 -1.13 13.08 6.00
N SER A 156 -2.37 13.57 6.12
CA SER A 156 -2.73 14.62 7.10
C SER A 156 -3.08 14.04 8.47
N ARG A 157 -3.48 12.76 8.48
CA ARG A 157 -3.97 12.06 9.68
C ARG A 157 -3.37 10.68 9.81
N ILE A 158 -3.35 10.18 11.03
CA ILE A 158 -3.04 8.80 11.36
C ILE A 158 -4.21 8.12 12.05
N ALA A 159 -4.29 6.80 11.91
CA ALA A 159 -5.11 5.92 12.72
C ALA A 159 -4.24 4.85 13.40
N TYR A 160 -4.57 4.49 14.63
CA TYR A 160 -3.87 3.46 15.38
C TYR A 160 -4.77 2.87 16.47
N VAL A 161 -4.37 1.71 17.01
CA VAL A 161 -5.02 1.06 18.16
C VAL A 161 -4.17 1.25 19.41
N ALA A 162 -4.80 1.74 20.47
CA ALA A 162 -4.21 1.84 21.80
C ALA A 162 -5.30 1.72 22.86
N ASN A 163 -4.98 1.16 24.02
CA ASN A 163 -5.92 0.97 25.12
C ASN A 163 -7.23 0.29 24.67
N GLN A 164 -7.15 -0.71 23.78
CA GLN A 164 -8.31 -1.41 23.20
C GLN A 164 -9.31 -0.48 22.48
N HIS A 165 -8.82 0.62 21.89
CA HIS A 165 -9.62 1.57 21.11
C HIS A 165 -8.90 2.02 19.85
N ILE A 166 -9.69 2.39 18.84
CA ILE A 166 -9.19 3.03 17.63
C ILE A 166 -9.11 4.53 17.89
N PHE A 167 -7.97 5.13 17.57
CA PHE A 167 -7.73 6.56 17.62
C PHE A 167 -7.42 7.10 16.23
N VAL A 168 -7.80 8.36 16.01
CA VAL A 168 -7.36 9.17 14.88
C VAL A 168 -6.70 10.44 15.41
N ALA A 169 -5.59 10.83 14.79
CA ALA A 169 -4.84 12.03 15.17
C ALA A 169 -4.47 12.83 13.92
N ASP A 170 -4.59 14.15 14.01
CA ASP A 170 -4.15 15.09 12.98
C ASP A 170 -2.65 15.35 13.14
N LEU A 171 -1.90 15.29 12.03
CA LEU A 171 -0.44 15.44 12.03
C LEU A 171 0.01 16.90 12.17
N ASP A 172 -0.92 17.85 12.20
CA ASP A 172 -0.67 19.25 12.55
C ASP A 172 -0.52 19.48 14.07
N GLY A 173 -0.56 18.42 14.88
CA GLY A 173 -0.39 18.48 16.34
C GLY A 173 -1.69 18.51 17.13
N GLY A 174 -2.83 18.26 16.48
CA GLY A 174 -4.11 18.07 17.15
C GLY A 174 -4.10 16.96 18.21
N ARG A 175 -5.02 17.01 19.18
CA ARG A 175 -5.15 15.93 20.18
C ARG A 175 -5.76 14.69 19.52
N PRO A 176 -5.21 13.48 19.77
CA PRO A 176 -5.83 12.25 19.30
C PRO A 176 -7.28 12.10 19.76
N ARG A 177 -8.16 11.75 18.83
CA ARG A 177 -9.56 11.45 19.05
C ARG A 177 -9.78 9.95 19.11
N ARG A 178 -10.41 9.48 20.18
CA ARG A 178 -10.93 8.12 20.28
C ARG A 178 -12.17 7.96 19.40
N LEU A 179 -12.17 7.00 18.49
CA LEU A 179 -13.29 6.73 17.58
C LEU A 179 -14.29 5.70 18.12
N THR A 180 -13.83 4.71 18.88
CA THR A 180 -14.71 3.63 19.37
C THR A 180 -15.17 3.84 20.80
N GLN A 181 -16.46 3.65 21.07
CA GLN A 181 -17.06 3.87 22.40
C GLN A 181 -16.92 2.67 23.34
N THR A 182 -16.77 1.47 22.80
CA THR A 182 -16.59 0.22 23.55
C THR A 182 -15.16 -0.30 23.36
N PRO A 183 -14.50 -0.78 24.44
CA PRO A 183 -13.25 -1.49 24.28
C PRO A 183 -13.48 -2.72 23.41
N GLY A 184 -12.54 -3.01 22.53
CA GLY A 184 -12.68 -4.11 21.60
C GLY A 184 -11.33 -4.63 21.15
N ARG A 185 -11.33 -5.84 20.59
CA ARG A 185 -10.17 -6.38 19.89
C ARG A 185 -10.26 -5.99 18.42
N TYR A 186 -9.35 -5.12 18.02
CA TYR A 186 -9.22 -4.62 16.66
C TYR A 186 -7.92 -5.16 16.07
N ALA A 187 -7.82 -6.48 15.94
CA ALA A 187 -6.60 -7.16 15.49
C ALA A 187 -6.97 -8.36 14.63
N ALA A 188 -6.87 -8.23 13.31
CA ALA A 188 -6.92 -9.34 12.36
C ALA A 188 -5.52 -9.58 11.82
N ALA A 189 -5.12 -10.85 11.62
CA ALA A 189 -3.83 -11.33 11.14
C ALA A 189 -3.05 -10.34 10.23
N GLY A 190 -2.31 -9.40 10.83
CA GLY A 190 -1.38 -8.49 10.17
C GLY A 190 -1.83 -7.05 9.89
N SER A 191 -3.11 -6.70 9.76
CA SER A 191 -3.50 -5.28 9.51
C SER A 191 -4.94 -4.94 9.94
N PRO A 192 -5.14 -4.12 10.99
CA PRO A 192 -6.46 -3.90 11.57
C PRO A 192 -7.29 -2.76 10.95
N LEU A 193 -6.68 -1.80 10.24
CA LEU A 193 -7.34 -0.56 9.85
C LEU A 193 -7.05 -0.20 8.38
N ALA A 194 -8.05 0.29 7.65
CA ALA A 194 -7.90 0.79 6.29
C ALA A 194 -8.72 2.07 6.07
N TRP A 195 -8.06 3.16 5.68
CA TRP A 195 -8.72 4.41 5.32
C TRP A 195 -9.46 4.29 3.99
N SER A 196 -10.61 4.95 3.89
CA SER A 196 -11.25 5.20 2.59
C SER A 196 -10.36 6.12 1.74
N PRO A 197 -10.49 6.08 0.39
CA PRO A 197 -9.62 6.86 -0.51
C PRO A 197 -9.70 8.38 -0.28
N ASP A 198 -10.84 8.88 0.18
CA ASP A 198 -11.06 10.28 0.54
C ASP A 198 -10.64 10.62 1.98
N GLY A 199 -10.14 9.64 2.75
CA GLY A 199 -9.78 9.77 4.16
C GLY A 199 -10.98 10.06 5.09
N SER A 200 -12.22 9.99 4.63
CA SER A 200 -13.39 10.35 5.44
C SER A 200 -13.85 9.23 6.37
N ARG A 201 -13.47 7.97 6.09
CA ARG A 201 -13.87 6.77 6.82
C ARG A 201 -12.69 5.84 7.09
N LEU A 202 -12.85 4.99 8.10
CA LEU A 202 -11.97 3.88 8.44
C LEU A 202 -12.76 2.58 8.43
N ALA A 203 -12.26 1.58 7.71
CA ALA A 203 -12.68 0.20 7.79
C ALA A 203 -11.80 -0.57 8.77
N PHE A 204 -12.40 -1.47 9.54
CA PHE A 204 -11.67 -2.27 10.53
C PHE A 204 -12.40 -3.57 10.88
N TYR A 205 -11.64 -4.56 11.33
CA TYR A 205 -12.20 -5.76 11.93
C TYR A 205 -12.37 -5.59 13.44
N GLU A 206 -13.48 -6.07 13.97
CA GLU A 206 -13.77 -6.13 15.40
C GLU A 206 -14.20 -7.55 15.78
N GLY A 207 -13.63 -8.09 16.86
CA GLY A 207 -13.96 -9.41 17.39
C GLY A 207 -12.73 -10.22 17.80
N ASP A 208 -12.97 -11.36 18.44
CA ASP A 208 -11.92 -12.29 18.86
C ASP A 208 -11.45 -13.15 17.70
N TYR A 209 -10.16 -13.10 17.36
CA TYR A 209 -9.61 -13.97 16.31
C TYR A 209 -9.90 -15.46 16.59
N PRO A 210 -10.35 -16.23 15.58
CA PRO A 210 -10.52 -15.84 14.18
C PRO A 210 -11.90 -15.24 13.83
N PHE A 211 -12.82 -15.09 14.78
CA PHE A 211 -14.20 -14.63 14.60
C PHE A 211 -14.31 -13.10 14.66
N GLN A 212 -14.29 -12.46 13.48
CA GLN A 212 -14.26 -11.00 13.40
C GLN A 212 -15.21 -10.48 12.32
N ARG A 213 -15.67 -9.24 12.52
CA ARG A 213 -16.62 -8.58 11.63
C ARG A 213 -16.07 -7.29 11.08
N LEU A 214 -16.30 -7.06 9.80
CA LEU A 214 -15.91 -5.84 9.11
C LEU A 214 -16.88 -4.71 9.47
N ASN A 215 -16.31 -3.61 9.95
CA ASN A 215 -17.00 -2.39 10.30
C ASN A 215 -16.43 -1.22 9.48
N VAL A 216 -17.21 -0.16 9.36
CA VAL A 216 -16.75 1.16 8.94
C VAL A 216 -17.19 2.23 9.91
N ILE A 217 -16.39 3.29 10.08
CA ILE A 217 -16.69 4.45 10.92
C ILE A 217 -16.19 5.71 10.24
N ALA A 218 -16.90 6.84 10.39
CA ALA A 218 -16.38 8.12 9.94
C ALA A 218 -15.16 8.53 10.77
N ALA A 219 -14.23 9.26 10.17
CA ALA A 219 -13.00 9.71 10.82
C ALA A 219 -13.24 10.63 12.04
N ASN A 220 -14.44 11.20 12.15
CA ASN A 220 -14.87 11.98 13.31
C ASN A 220 -15.52 11.13 14.43
N GLY A 221 -15.66 9.82 14.23
CA GLY A 221 -16.27 8.87 15.17
C GLY A 221 -17.78 8.68 14.99
N SER A 222 -18.41 9.39 14.06
CA SER A 222 -19.83 9.22 13.73
C SER A 222 -20.07 8.11 12.70
N ASP A 223 -21.34 7.83 12.40
CA ASP A 223 -21.78 6.95 11.31
C ASP A 223 -21.07 5.56 11.29
N ARG A 224 -20.88 4.97 12.47
CA ARG A 224 -20.37 3.61 12.59
C ARG A 224 -21.40 2.62 12.02
N ARG A 225 -20.96 1.71 11.17
CA ARG A 225 -21.79 0.67 10.55
C ARG A 225 -21.08 -0.69 10.59
N LEU A 226 -21.83 -1.72 10.92
CA LEU A 226 -21.42 -3.12 10.81
C LEU A 226 -21.75 -3.60 9.39
N LEU A 227 -20.74 -3.93 8.58
CA LEU A 227 -20.92 -4.32 7.18
C LEU A 227 -21.15 -5.81 6.99
N THR A 228 -20.62 -6.65 7.87
CA THR A 228 -20.76 -8.11 7.81
C THR A 228 -21.41 -8.66 9.09
N PRO A 229 -22.73 -8.46 9.28
CA PRO A 229 -23.42 -8.88 10.50
C PRO A 229 -23.60 -10.40 10.62
N GLU A 230 -23.67 -11.10 9.48
CA GLU A 230 -23.89 -12.54 9.39
C GLU A 230 -22.62 -13.37 9.65
N ALA A 231 -21.50 -12.71 9.93
CA ALA A 231 -20.18 -13.30 9.96
C ALA A 231 -19.70 -13.59 11.40
N ASP A 232 -19.94 -14.80 11.89
CA ASP A 232 -19.01 -15.45 12.83
C ASP A 232 -18.06 -16.33 12.02
N PHE A 233 -17.38 -15.72 11.04
CA PHE A 233 -16.46 -16.45 10.16
C PHE A 233 -15.05 -16.45 10.72
N GLN A 234 -14.32 -17.53 10.46
CA GLN A 234 -12.91 -17.64 10.80
C GLN A 234 -12.07 -16.92 9.74
N ILE A 235 -11.64 -15.69 10.04
CA ILE A 235 -10.77 -14.89 9.18
C ILE A 235 -9.32 -15.21 9.54
N TYR A 236 -8.68 -16.03 8.70
CA TYR A 236 -7.27 -16.41 8.86
C TYR A 236 -6.30 -15.45 8.16
N ARG A 237 -6.78 -14.75 7.12
CA ARG A 237 -6.05 -13.71 6.39
C ARG A 237 -6.93 -12.47 6.30
N SER A 238 -6.30 -11.31 6.38
CA SER A 238 -7.01 -10.04 6.26
C SER A 238 -6.81 -9.45 4.87
N LEU A 239 -7.92 -9.04 4.25
CA LEU A 239 -7.95 -8.16 3.08
C LEU A 239 -9.02 -7.12 3.35
N VAL A 240 -8.64 -5.84 3.29
CA VAL A 240 -9.56 -4.70 3.36
C VAL A 240 -9.08 -3.69 2.33
N LEU A 241 -9.58 -3.83 1.10
CA LEU A 241 -9.19 -2.97 -0.02
C LEU A 241 -10.39 -2.16 -0.49
N TRP A 242 -10.39 -0.88 -0.16
CA TRP A 242 -11.37 0.07 -0.69
C TRP A 242 -11.25 0.19 -2.21
N SER A 243 -12.39 0.23 -2.90
CA SER A 243 -12.41 0.69 -4.29
C SER A 243 -11.98 2.16 -4.34
N PRO A 244 -11.27 2.63 -5.39
CA PRO A 244 -10.84 4.03 -5.49
C PRO A 244 -11.97 5.06 -5.40
N ASP A 245 -13.18 4.69 -5.83
CA ASP A 245 -14.39 5.52 -5.70
C ASP A 245 -15.04 5.49 -4.30
N GLY A 246 -14.50 4.72 -3.35
CA GLY A 246 -14.97 4.59 -1.98
C GLY A 246 -16.30 3.86 -1.80
N ARG A 247 -16.90 3.32 -2.86
CA ARG A 247 -18.24 2.69 -2.80
C ARG A 247 -18.23 1.26 -2.28
N TYR A 248 -17.11 0.55 -2.45
CA TYR A 248 -16.97 -0.85 -2.12
C TYR A 248 -15.71 -1.13 -1.32
N ILE A 249 -15.73 -2.22 -0.56
CA ILE A 249 -14.54 -2.83 0.03
C ILE A 249 -14.44 -4.26 -0.47
N ALA A 250 -13.31 -4.62 -1.07
CA ALA A 250 -12.93 -5.99 -1.33
C ALA A 250 -12.33 -6.62 -0.07
N PHE A 251 -12.83 -7.80 0.29
CA PHE A 251 -12.42 -8.52 1.49
C PHE A 251 -12.43 -10.03 1.26
N TYR A 252 -11.68 -10.76 2.08
CA TYR A 252 -11.75 -12.22 2.09
C TYR A 252 -12.99 -12.68 2.86
N ARG A 253 -13.82 -13.45 2.17
CA ARG A 253 -14.94 -14.18 2.73
C ARG A 253 -14.55 -15.67 2.82
N PRO A 254 -14.55 -16.27 4.02
CA PRO A 254 -14.21 -17.68 4.16
C PRO A 254 -15.18 -18.59 3.40
N HIS A 255 -14.65 -19.63 2.75
CA HIS A 255 -15.46 -20.68 2.15
C HIS A 255 -15.74 -21.79 3.18
N ASN A 256 -17.02 -22.06 3.44
CA ASN A 256 -17.47 -23.11 4.36
C ASN A 256 -17.61 -24.43 3.57
N PRO A 257 -16.92 -25.54 3.90
CA PRO A 257 -16.91 -26.21 5.22
C PRO A 257 -15.63 -25.98 6.05
N PRO A 258 -15.63 -26.35 7.36
CA PRO A 258 -14.73 -25.84 8.40
C PRO A 258 -13.24 -26.26 8.33
N PHE A 259 -12.77 -26.79 7.19
CA PHE A 259 -11.39 -27.27 7.04
C PHE A 259 -10.70 -26.81 5.76
N SER A 260 -11.34 -25.97 4.94
CA SER A 260 -10.67 -25.36 3.80
C SER A 260 -10.11 -23.99 4.20
N ASN A 261 -8.83 -23.78 3.96
CA ASN A 261 -8.18 -22.46 3.96
C ASN A 261 -8.41 -21.72 2.63
N GLN A 262 -9.42 -22.13 1.85
CA GLN A 262 -9.83 -21.45 0.63
C GLN A 262 -10.72 -20.26 0.97
N GLU A 263 -10.49 -19.18 0.26
CA GLU A 263 -11.15 -17.90 0.46
C GLU A 263 -11.87 -17.50 -0.83
N ILE A 264 -12.89 -16.66 -0.67
CA ILE A 264 -13.56 -15.95 -1.76
C ILE A 264 -13.18 -14.49 -1.62
N ILE A 265 -12.76 -13.84 -2.70
CA ILE A 265 -12.74 -12.37 -2.73
C ILE A 265 -14.18 -11.91 -2.96
N ALA A 266 -14.72 -11.14 -2.03
CA ALA A 266 -16.06 -10.57 -2.11
C ALA A 266 -16.00 -9.04 -2.04
N LEU A 267 -17.00 -8.38 -2.61
CA LEU A 267 -17.25 -6.94 -2.40
C LEU A 267 -18.37 -6.76 -1.39
N VAL A 268 -18.21 -5.79 -0.50
CA VAL A 268 -19.30 -5.22 0.29
C VAL A 268 -19.52 -3.76 -0.11
N ASN A 269 -20.77 -3.39 -0.38
CA ASN A 269 -21.14 -1.99 -0.57
C ASN A 269 -21.12 -1.27 0.79
N VAL A 270 -20.37 -0.17 0.87
CA VAL A 270 -20.12 0.56 2.11
C VAL A 270 -21.40 1.21 2.68
N ASN A 271 -22.35 1.56 1.81
CA ASN A 271 -23.58 2.24 2.20
C ASN A 271 -24.70 1.28 2.57
N THR A 272 -24.84 0.18 1.84
CA THR A 272 -25.97 -0.75 2.00
C THR A 272 -25.61 -2.02 2.78
N GLY A 273 -24.32 -2.35 2.92
CA GLY A 273 -23.87 -3.64 3.43
C GLY A 273 -24.13 -4.81 2.48
N ALA A 274 -24.66 -4.56 1.27
CA ALA A 274 -24.91 -5.61 0.29
C ALA A 274 -23.58 -6.24 -0.15
N THR A 275 -23.50 -7.57 -0.07
CA THR A 275 -22.31 -8.33 -0.44
C THR A 275 -22.50 -9.07 -1.76
N ARG A 276 -21.41 -9.22 -2.51
CA ARG A 276 -21.34 -10.04 -3.73
C ARG A 276 -19.98 -10.70 -3.85
N ASP A 277 -19.99 -12.00 -4.05
CA ASP A 277 -18.78 -12.79 -4.30
C ASP A 277 -18.23 -12.47 -5.71
N LEU A 278 -16.92 -12.27 -5.82
CA LEU A 278 -16.24 -11.99 -7.09
C LEU A 278 -15.52 -13.20 -7.66
N THR A 279 -15.05 -14.08 -6.79
CA THR A 279 -14.28 -15.25 -7.18
C THR A 279 -14.94 -16.54 -6.70
N ARG A 280 -14.46 -17.66 -7.23
CA ARG A 280 -14.72 -18.97 -6.63
C ARG A 280 -13.84 -19.14 -5.38
N PRO A 281 -14.08 -20.16 -4.54
CA PRO A 281 -13.15 -20.53 -3.48
C PRO A 281 -11.76 -20.85 -4.04
N GLY A 282 -10.72 -20.27 -3.45
CA GLY A 282 -9.36 -20.41 -3.93
C GLY A 282 -8.32 -19.75 -3.04
N PHE A 283 -7.08 -19.72 -3.53
CA PHE A 283 -5.98 -18.97 -2.91
C PHE A 283 -5.62 -17.83 -3.84
N TYR A 284 -5.86 -16.64 -3.32
CA TYR A 284 -5.63 -15.40 -4.03
C TYR A 284 -4.59 -14.57 -3.32
N ASP A 285 -3.74 -13.93 -4.11
CA ASP A 285 -2.66 -13.02 -3.69
C ASP A 285 -2.61 -11.83 -4.64
N ALA A 286 -1.75 -10.84 -4.34
CA ALA A 286 -1.48 -9.70 -5.21
C ALA A 286 -2.78 -9.06 -5.75
N VAL A 287 -3.71 -8.77 -4.84
CA VAL A 287 -4.99 -8.16 -5.19
C VAL A 287 -4.82 -6.65 -5.22
N SER A 288 -5.17 -5.99 -6.32
CA SER A 288 -5.21 -4.52 -6.38
C SER A 288 -6.28 -3.99 -7.32
N TRP A 289 -6.83 -2.84 -6.96
CA TRP A 289 -7.84 -2.13 -7.74
C TRP A 289 -7.22 -1.36 -8.89
N ALA A 290 -7.87 -1.40 -10.05
CA ALA A 290 -7.63 -0.42 -11.08
C ALA A 290 -8.15 0.96 -10.64
N PRO A 291 -7.48 2.06 -11.04
CA PRO A 291 -7.86 3.44 -10.72
C PRO A 291 -9.33 3.76 -11.01
N ASN A 292 -9.87 3.17 -12.07
CA ASN A 292 -11.25 3.38 -12.53
C ASN A 292 -12.34 2.70 -11.67
N SER A 293 -11.99 1.97 -10.61
CA SER A 293 -12.92 1.22 -9.74
C SER A 293 -13.79 0.17 -10.44
N GLN A 294 -13.46 -0.21 -11.67
CA GLN A 294 -14.22 -1.18 -12.46
C GLN A 294 -13.47 -2.49 -12.64
N GLN A 295 -12.20 -2.55 -12.25
CA GLN A 295 -11.37 -3.72 -12.47
C GLN A 295 -10.49 -4.00 -11.25
N LEU A 296 -10.12 -5.28 -11.11
CA LEU A 296 -9.16 -5.78 -10.14
C LEU A 296 -8.10 -6.59 -10.89
N VAL A 297 -6.88 -6.61 -10.36
CA VAL A 297 -5.95 -7.71 -10.63
C VAL A 297 -5.83 -8.58 -9.40
N LEU A 298 -5.58 -9.86 -9.62
CA LEU A 298 -5.35 -10.84 -8.57
C LEU A 298 -4.56 -12.04 -9.11
N ALA A 299 -3.62 -12.53 -8.33
CA ALA A 299 -2.97 -13.81 -8.60
C ALA A 299 -3.81 -14.96 -8.07
N PHE A 300 -3.85 -16.06 -8.83
CA PHE A 300 -4.50 -17.32 -8.43
C PHE A 300 -3.56 -18.50 -8.66
N GLY A 301 -3.54 -19.46 -7.73
CA GLY A 301 -2.73 -20.68 -7.83
C GLY A 301 -1.56 -20.76 -6.84
N ALA A 302 -1.57 -19.96 -5.77
CA ALA A 302 -0.49 -19.93 -4.78
C ALA A 302 -0.18 -21.30 -4.15
N GLN A 303 -1.22 -22.10 -3.90
CA GLN A 303 -1.14 -23.41 -3.27
C GLN A 303 -0.41 -24.47 -4.12
N THR A 304 -0.33 -24.27 -5.43
CA THR A 304 0.39 -25.18 -6.35
C THR A 304 1.80 -24.69 -6.66
N GLY A 305 2.17 -23.50 -6.19
CA GLY A 305 3.40 -22.82 -6.60
C GLY A 305 3.39 -22.41 -8.08
N GLN A 306 2.22 -22.37 -8.72
CA GLN A 306 2.02 -21.96 -10.11
C GLN A 306 0.91 -20.93 -10.18
N GLN A 307 1.29 -19.67 -10.06
CA GLN A 307 0.38 -18.54 -10.02
C GLN A 307 0.22 -17.91 -11.40
N THR A 308 -1.01 -17.56 -11.76
CA THR A 308 -1.31 -16.74 -12.94
C THR A 308 -1.89 -15.42 -12.46
N LEU A 309 -1.42 -14.30 -13.02
CA LEU A 309 -2.04 -12.99 -12.77
C LEU A 309 -3.28 -12.86 -13.65
N PHE A 310 -4.40 -12.50 -13.06
CA PHE A 310 -5.64 -12.28 -13.78
C PHE A 310 -6.12 -10.85 -13.59
N ARG A 311 -6.72 -10.30 -14.65
CA ARG A 311 -7.58 -9.12 -14.59
C ARG A 311 -9.04 -9.57 -14.50
N LEU A 312 -9.75 -9.08 -13.51
CA LEU A 312 -11.19 -9.23 -13.36
C LEU A 312 -11.88 -7.89 -13.65
N ASN A 313 -12.74 -7.86 -14.67
CA ASN A 313 -13.63 -6.74 -14.95
C ASN A 313 -14.96 -6.93 -14.21
N LEU A 314 -15.39 -5.92 -13.45
CA LEU A 314 -16.58 -6.00 -12.58
C LEU A 314 -17.90 -5.71 -13.30
N VAL A 315 -17.84 -5.18 -14.53
CA VAL A 315 -18.99 -4.84 -15.35
C VAL A 315 -19.49 -6.07 -16.10
N ASP A 316 -18.62 -6.72 -16.86
CA ASP A 316 -18.93 -7.91 -17.67
C ASP A 316 -18.51 -9.24 -17.00
N GLN A 317 -17.86 -9.17 -15.84
CA GLN A 317 -17.33 -10.33 -15.11
C GLN A 317 -16.26 -11.10 -15.88
N ALA A 318 -15.63 -10.49 -16.87
CA ALA A 318 -14.55 -11.11 -17.64
C ALA A 318 -13.32 -11.34 -16.74
N PHE A 319 -12.79 -12.56 -16.77
CA PHE A 319 -11.60 -12.99 -16.04
C PHE A 319 -10.50 -13.34 -17.03
N THR A 320 -9.57 -12.42 -17.27
CA THR A 320 -8.56 -12.48 -18.34
C THR A 320 -7.18 -12.78 -17.76
N PRO A 321 -6.47 -13.84 -18.19
CA PRO A 321 -5.09 -14.05 -17.79
C PRO A 321 -4.18 -12.97 -18.40
N LEU A 322 -3.29 -12.41 -17.57
CA LEU A 322 -2.30 -11.41 -17.99
C LEU A 322 -0.90 -12.02 -18.15
N THR A 323 -0.65 -13.18 -17.55
CA THR A 323 0.62 -13.91 -17.71
C THR A 323 0.46 -15.02 -18.73
N THR A 324 1.39 -15.09 -19.68
CA THR A 324 1.40 -16.10 -20.76
C THR A 324 1.76 -17.51 -20.27
N GLN A 325 2.42 -17.60 -19.13
CA GLN A 325 2.73 -18.84 -18.41
C GLN A 325 2.61 -18.61 -16.90
N PRO A 326 2.40 -19.66 -16.09
CA PRO A 326 2.41 -19.52 -14.65
C PRO A 326 3.77 -19.01 -14.14
N LEU A 327 3.75 -18.16 -13.12
CA LEU A 327 4.89 -17.68 -12.36
C LEU A 327 4.84 -18.23 -10.92
N GLN A 328 5.82 -17.90 -10.09
CA GLN A 328 5.85 -18.28 -8.67
C GLN A 328 5.99 -17.03 -7.80
N ASN A 329 5.58 -17.09 -6.53
CA ASN A 329 5.71 -16.00 -5.56
C ASN A 329 5.23 -14.63 -6.10
N LEU A 330 4.08 -14.63 -6.78
CA LEU A 330 3.50 -13.42 -7.33
C LEU A 330 2.90 -12.56 -6.21
N LEU A 331 3.49 -11.39 -5.98
CA LEU A 331 3.18 -10.47 -4.90
C LEU A 331 3.08 -9.02 -5.41
N ASP A 332 2.67 -8.11 -4.52
CA ASP A 332 2.79 -6.65 -4.66
C ASP A 332 2.28 -6.05 -5.96
N SER A 333 1.16 -6.53 -6.52
CA SER A 333 0.62 -5.91 -7.74
C SER A 333 0.20 -4.45 -7.50
N GLN A 334 0.52 -3.56 -8.42
CA GLN A 334 0.11 -2.16 -8.41
C GLN A 334 -0.26 -1.71 -9.82
N TRP A 335 -1.45 -1.13 -9.98
CA TRP A 335 -1.81 -0.42 -11.20
C TRP A 335 -1.09 0.92 -11.26
N ALA A 336 -0.67 1.29 -12.47
CA ALA A 336 -0.27 2.65 -12.76
C ALA A 336 -1.47 3.61 -12.53
N PRO A 337 -1.26 4.85 -12.04
CA PRO A 337 -2.31 5.83 -11.80
C PRO A 337 -3.25 6.08 -12.99
N ASP A 338 -2.71 5.99 -14.20
CA ASP A 338 -3.39 6.17 -15.48
C ASP A 338 -4.10 4.90 -15.99
N ALA A 339 -4.01 3.81 -15.23
CA ALA A 339 -4.48 2.47 -15.55
C ALA A 339 -3.84 1.83 -16.81
N SER A 340 -2.73 2.35 -17.34
CA SER A 340 -2.14 1.85 -18.60
C SER A 340 -1.16 0.68 -18.43
N TRP A 341 -0.71 0.45 -17.21
CA TRP A 341 0.22 -0.61 -16.83
C TRP A 341 -0.12 -1.21 -15.47
N ILE A 342 0.35 -2.45 -15.25
CA ILE A 342 0.34 -3.13 -13.97
C ILE A 342 1.77 -3.59 -13.69
N ALA A 343 2.34 -3.18 -12.56
CA ALA A 343 3.61 -3.67 -12.04
C ALA A 343 3.36 -4.70 -10.95
N PHE A 344 4.22 -5.71 -10.85
CA PHE A 344 4.13 -6.74 -9.81
C PHE A 344 5.47 -7.44 -9.63
N THR A 345 5.64 -8.12 -8.50
CA THR A 345 6.84 -8.91 -8.22
C THR A 345 6.53 -10.39 -8.41
N ALA A 346 7.44 -11.15 -9.03
CA ALA A 346 7.29 -12.59 -9.21
C ALA A 346 8.63 -13.29 -9.44
N THR A 347 8.69 -14.57 -9.14
CA THR A 347 9.80 -15.49 -9.46
C THR A 347 9.45 -16.28 -10.71
N ARG A 348 10.44 -16.55 -11.58
CA ARG A 348 10.22 -17.44 -12.73
C ARG A 348 10.22 -18.90 -12.29
N PRO A 349 9.40 -19.78 -12.91
CA PRO A 349 9.36 -21.19 -12.54
C PRO A 349 10.68 -21.95 -12.74
N ASP A 350 11.52 -21.51 -13.67
CA ASP A 350 12.81 -22.10 -14.02
C ASP A 350 13.99 -21.48 -13.24
N ASP A 351 13.73 -20.52 -12.36
CA ASP A 351 14.76 -19.84 -11.58
C ASP A 351 15.18 -20.68 -10.37
N ALA A 352 16.31 -21.37 -10.49
CA ALA A 352 16.86 -22.21 -9.43
C ALA A 352 17.22 -21.45 -8.15
N LEU A 353 17.45 -20.13 -8.23
CA LEU A 353 17.78 -19.28 -7.09
C LEU A 353 16.52 -18.67 -6.45
N GLY A 354 15.37 -18.80 -7.10
CA GLY A 354 14.10 -18.29 -6.61
C GLY A 354 14.03 -16.76 -6.57
N ILE A 355 14.84 -16.07 -7.37
CA ILE A 355 14.99 -14.62 -7.30
C ILE A 355 13.68 -13.93 -7.75
N GLN A 356 13.19 -13.04 -6.89
CA GLN A 356 12.00 -12.25 -7.17
C GLN A 356 12.37 -11.08 -8.09
N ARG A 357 11.60 -10.90 -9.16
CA ARG A 357 11.83 -9.85 -10.18
C ARG A 357 10.63 -8.95 -10.29
N LEU A 358 10.87 -7.72 -10.71
CA LEU A 358 9.83 -6.76 -11.04
C LEU A 358 9.40 -7.03 -12.47
N TYR A 359 8.09 -7.10 -12.69
CA TYR A 359 7.48 -7.21 -14.00
C TYR A 359 6.57 -6.02 -14.23
N ARG A 360 6.34 -5.71 -15.51
CA ARG A 360 5.18 -4.92 -15.95
C ARG A 360 4.41 -5.65 -17.03
N VAL A 361 3.12 -5.37 -17.11
CA VAL A 361 2.22 -5.89 -18.16
C VAL A 361 1.13 -4.88 -18.46
N ARG A 362 0.67 -4.82 -19.72
CA ARG A 362 -0.52 -4.04 -20.09
C ARG A 362 -1.78 -4.68 -19.52
N PRO A 363 -2.83 -3.91 -19.22
CA PRO A 363 -4.10 -4.46 -18.76
C PRO A 363 -4.76 -5.45 -19.72
N ASP A 364 -4.41 -5.44 -21.00
CA ASP A 364 -4.90 -6.40 -22.01
C ASP A 364 -4.05 -7.69 -22.09
N GLY A 365 -3.00 -7.80 -21.28
CA GLY A 365 -2.08 -8.94 -21.24
C GLY A 365 -0.91 -8.85 -22.22
N THR A 366 -0.82 -7.77 -23.01
CA THR A 366 0.31 -7.54 -23.91
C THR A 366 1.52 -6.93 -23.18
N GLU A 367 2.67 -6.96 -23.85
CA GLU A 367 3.92 -6.35 -23.36
C GLU A 367 4.36 -6.81 -21.95
N LEU A 368 4.04 -8.05 -21.57
CA LEU A 368 4.57 -8.65 -20.34
C LEU A 368 6.10 -8.75 -20.43
N ALA A 369 6.82 -8.05 -19.56
CA ALA A 369 8.27 -8.08 -19.51
C ALA A 369 8.82 -7.92 -18.08
N PRO A 370 9.93 -8.60 -17.73
CA PRO A 370 10.68 -8.27 -16.53
C PRO A 370 11.38 -6.91 -16.69
N LEU A 371 11.44 -6.15 -15.61
CA LEU A 371 12.17 -4.88 -15.51
C LEU A 371 13.53 -5.03 -14.81
N THR A 372 13.75 -6.17 -14.15
CA THR A 372 15.01 -6.49 -13.47
C THR A 372 15.60 -7.81 -13.95
N GLY A 373 16.93 -7.90 -13.83
CA GLY A 373 17.74 -9.05 -14.22
C GLY A 373 17.49 -10.32 -13.39
N THR A 374 18.21 -11.39 -13.73
CA THR A 374 18.16 -12.68 -13.01
C THR A 374 18.90 -12.64 -11.68
N ASP A 375 19.79 -11.67 -11.51
CA ASP A 375 20.72 -11.46 -10.39
C ASP A 375 20.42 -10.16 -9.64
N GLU A 376 19.41 -9.41 -10.07
CA GLU A 376 19.00 -8.15 -9.47
C GLU A 376 17.82 -8.38 -8.51
N TYR A 377 18.10 -8.30 -7.21
CA TYR A 377 17.05 -8.20 -6.21
C TYR A 377 16.27 -6.90 -6.38
N VAL A 378 14.96 -6.98 -6.25
CA VAL A 378 14.09 -5.82 -6.29
C VAL A 378 13.83 -5.34 -4.88
N TYR A 379 14.08 -4.05 -4.65
CA TYR A 379 13.74 -3.36 -3.40
C TYR A 379 12.39 -2.62 -3.57
N PRO A 380 12.12 -1.42 -3.02
CA PRO A 380 10.82 -0.80 -3.24
C PRO A 380 10.69 -0.32 -4.68
N PHE A 381 9.44 -0.29 -5.17
CA PHE A 381 9.05 0.37 -6.41
C PHE A 381 7.77 1.17 -6.18
N ALA A 382 7.60 2.25 -6.94
CA ALA A 382 6.37 3.03 -6.96
C ALA A 382 6.20 3.73 -8.31
N TRP A 383 4.95 3.86 -8.73
CA TRP A 383 4.57 4.71 -9.85
C TRP A 383 4.75 6.18 -9.48
N ILE A 384 5.20 6.99 -10.43
CA ILE A 384 5.20 8.45 -10.29
C ILE A 384 3.75 8.93 -10.44
N PRO A 385 3.20 9.67 -9.47
CA PRO A 385 1.87 10.24 -9.60
C PRO A 385 1.78 11.20 -10.80
N GLU A 386 0.65 11.22 -11.51
CA GLU A 386 0.42 12.20 -12.57
C GLU A 386 0.19 13.60 -11.95
N THR A 387 0.83 14.61 -12.53
CA THR A 387 0.49 16.01 -12.20
C THR A 387 -0.91 16.32 -12.70
N LEU A 388 -1.77 16.85 -11.83
CA LEU A 388 -2.95 17.59 -12.28
C LEU A 388 -2.46 18.82 -13.05
N THR A 389 -2.39 18.74 -14.37
CA THR A 389 -2.35 19.95 -15.19
C THR A 389 -3.70 20.63 -15.02
N THR A 390 -3.74 21.68 -14.22
CA THR A 390 -4.90 22.55 -14.16
C THR A 390 -4.92 23.34 -15.46
N ASP A 391 -5.84 23.01 -16.35
CA ASP A 391 -6.16 23.90 -17.46
C ASP A 391 -6.51 25.29 -16.90
N ALA A 392 -6.15 26.35 -17.65
CA ALA A 392 -6.26 27.76 -17.28
C ALA A 392 -7.69 28.27 -16.93
N GLN A 393 -8.65 27.38 -16.74
CA GLN A 393 -10.01 27.67 -16.28
C GLN A 393 -10.36 27.12 -14.89
N GLY A 394 -9.43 26.46 -14.18
CA GLY A 394 -9.62 26.11 -12.76
C GLY A 394 -10.79 25.15 -12.49
N LEU A 395 -11.14 24.30 -13.45
CA LEU A 395 -12.15 23.26 -13.27
C LEU A 395 -11.51 21.90 -13.54
N GLY A 396 -11.15 21.19 -12.48
CA GLY A 396 -10.84 19.76 -12.56
C GLY A 396 -12.08 19.01 -13.06
N LEU A 397 -11.98 18.39 -14.23
CA LEU A 397 -13.09 17.64 -14.82
C LEU A 397 -13.20 16.28 -14.12
N ASN A 398 -14.20 16.14 -13.25
CA ASN A 398 -14.83 14.85 -12.99
C ASN A 398 -15.65 14.47 -14.24
N ARG A 399 -15.27 13.40 -14.93
CA ARG A 399 -16.19 12.61 -15.76
C ARG A 399 -15.98 11.13 -15.56
#